data_AF-A0A8T2RPG5-F1
#
_entry.id   AF-A0A8T2RPG5-F1
#
_cell.length_a   1.000
_cell.length_b   1.000
_cell.length_c   1.000
_cell.angle_alpha   90.00
_cell.angle_beta   90.00
_cell.angle_gamma   90.00
#
_symmetry.space_group_name_H-M   'P 1'
#
loop_
_entity.id
_entity.type
_entity.pdbx_description
1 polymer ?
#
loop_
_entity_poly.entity_id
_entity_poly.type
_entity_poly.pdbx_seq_one_letter_code
_entity_poly.pdbx_strand_id
1 'polypeptide(L)'
;MDPVYISHGSPMLPLEDIPARDFLRQWRRYLTEKPKAIVAVSAHWNTSYPSVTTATQNTTIRDFYGFPAELYKLEYKTRGSPELARQVKSLLQAGGFSVVQEDTKWGLDHGAWVPLYLMYPDADIPVIQLSVQPHKGGLHHYKMGKALSSLQDEGVLIMASGSATHNLRYISSSSETPSWFSEFDDWLNDALCNGRFEEVIEFEKYAPNAKKVHPSPEHFYPLLVALGAAGKNAKAQRIHASWAHSALSMACFSFKPTLLQKTIENQDGVANTLSSSSYESPASGCRDNSIDGDLRRRGSFLGRFIGRVMNVHR
;
A
#
# COMPACT_ATOMS: atom_id res chain seq x y z
N MET A 1 15.28 -3.73 -3.90
CA MET A 1 14.29 -3.02 -3.05
C MET A 1 12.97 -3.74 -3.14
N ASP A 2 12.34 -4.08 -2.03
CA ASP A 2 11.10 -4.86 -2.06
C ASP A 2 9.91 -3.96 -2.44
N PRO A 3 9.04 -4.35 -3.39
CA PRO A 3 7.78 -3.65 -3.63
C PRO A 3 6.88 -3.77 -2.41
N VAL A 4 6.16 -2.69 -2.12
CA VAL A 4 5.28 -2.63 -0.95
C VAL A 4 3.90 -2.17 -1.34
N TYR A 5 2.91 -2.73 -0.67
CA TYR A 5 1.53 -2.26 -0.70
C TYR A 5 1.17 -1.64 0.65
N ILE A 6 0.58 -0.45 0.60
CA ILE A 6 0.14 0.31 1.75
C ILE A 6 -1.36 0.57 1.61
N SER A 7 -2.15 0.16 2.62
CA SER A 7 -3.51 0.66 2.77
C SER A 7 -3.44 2.09 3.34
N HIS A 8 -3.77 3.10 2.54
CA HIS A 8 -3.57 4.50 2.94
C HIS A 8 -4.63 5.04 3.91
N GLY A 9 -5.79 4.37 4.01
CA GLY A 9 -6.85 4.74 4.95
C GLY A 9 -7.47 6.12 4.69
N SER A 10 -7.89 6.80 5.75
CA SER A 10 -8.46 8.14 5.68
C SER A 10 -7.38 9.20 5.41
N PRO A 11 -7.68 10.31 4.71
CA PRO A 11 -6.82 11.49 4.66
C PRO A 11 -6.39 12.00 6.05
N MET A 12 -7.17 11.70 7.10
CA MET A 12 -6.88 12.06 8.48
C MET A 12 -5.75 11.26 9.13
N LEU A 13 -5.25 10.18 8.51
CA LEU A 13 -4.23 9.30 9.09
C LEU A 13 -3.04 10.04 9.74
N PRO A 14 -2.51 11.17 9.22
CA PRO A 14 -1.43 11.90 9.89
C PRO A 14 -1.78 12.48 11.26
N LEU A 15 -3.07 12.72 11.50
CA LEU A 15 -3.63 13.36 12.69
C LEU A 15 -4.37 12.37 13.61
N GLU A 16 -4.46 11.09 13.23
CA GLU A 16 -5.17 10.06 13.98
C GLU A 16 -4.23 9.27 14.88
N ASP A 17 -4.67 8.90 16.08
CA ASP A 17 -3.90 8.06 16.99
C ASP A 17 -4.31 6.58 16.81
N ILE A 18 -3.78 5.96 15.75
CA ILE A 18 -4.07 4.57 15.39
C ILE A 18 -2.80 3.78 15.05
N PRO A 19 -2.79 2.43 15.22
CA PRO A 19 -1.59 1.61 15.01
C PRO A 19 -0.95 1.78 13.63
N ALA A 20 -1.75 1.97 12.58
CA ALA A 20 -1.25 2.18 11.21
C ALA A 20 -0.39 3.44 11.06
N ARG A 21 -0.73 4.52 11.78
CA ARG A 21 0.08 5.75 11.76
C ARG A 21 1.44 5.49 12.39
N ASP A 22 1.47 4.85 13.55
CA ASP A 22 2.72 4.56 14.26
C ASP A 22 3.61 3.58 13.50
N PHE A 23 3.01 2.61 12.81
CA PHE A 23 3.70 1.74 11.87
C PHE A 23 4.41 2.54 10.76
N LEU A 24 3.69 3.43 10.07
CA LEU A 24 4.26 4.23 8.97
C LEU A 24 5.32 5.23 9.46
N ARG A 25 5.16 5.81 10.65
CA ARG A 25 6.21 6.66 11.26
C ARG A 25 7.49 5.89 11.60
N GLN A 26 7.36 4.60 11.85
CA GLN A 26 8.48 3.69 12.12
C GLN A 26 8.97 2.99 10.85
N TRP A 27 8.43 3.33 9.67
CA TRP A 27 8.71 2.67 8.39
C TRP A 27 10.20 2.42 8.13
N ARG A 28 11.04 3.42 8.40
CA ARG A 28 12.49 3.35 8.19
C ARG A 28 13.17 2.20 8.95
N ARG A 29 12.56 1.69 10.04
CA ARG A 29 13.07 0.54 10.81
C ARG A 29 12.89 -0.79 10.08
N TYR A 30 11.95 -0.86 9.14
CA TYR A 30 11.64 -2.07 8.40
C TYR A 30 12.39 -2.16 7.08
N LEU A 31 13.11 -1.12 6.66
CA LEU A 31 13.89 -1.11 5.42
C LEU A 31 15.38 -1.35 5.68
N THR A 32 16.01 -2.13 4.80
CA THR A 32 17.46 -2.32 4.80
C THR A 32 18.21 -1.10 4.25
N GLU A 33 17.60 -0.36 3.31
CA GLU A 33 18.19 0.80 2.64
C GLU A 33 17.12 1.85 2.33
N LYS A 34 17.53 3.12 2.26
CA LYS A 34 16.69 4.22 1.80
C LYS A 34 16.58 4.18 0.26
N PRO A 35 15.38 4.27 -0.34
CA PRO A 35 15.26 4.22 -1.79
C PRO A 35 15.82 5.47 -2.45
N LYS A 36 16.39 5.30 -3.65
CA LYS A 36 16.91 6.41 -4.46
C LYS A 36 15.80 7.26 -5.06
N ALA A 37 14.66 6.64 -5.33
CA ALA A 37 13.43 7.26 -5.82
C ALA A 37 12.23 6.35 -5.54
N ILE A 38 11.02 6.89 -5.66
CA ILE A 38 9.76 6.16 -5.45
C ILE A 38 8.87 6.29 -6.68
N VAL A 39 8.33 5.16 -7.14
CA VAL A 39 7.16 5.12 -8.04
C VAL A 39 5.94 4.84 -7.17
N ALA A 40 5.10 5.85 -6.97
CA ALA A 40 3.87 5.77 -6.20
C ALA A 40 2.69 5.43 -7.12
N VAL A 41 2.10 4.25 -6.94
CA VAL A 41 0.90 3.82 -7.68
C VAL A 41 -0.31 4.07 -6.79
N SER A 42 -1.15 5.05 -7.10
CA SER A 42 -2.27 5.43 -6.22
C SER A 42 -3.63 5.10 -6.82
N ALA A 43 -4.52 4.59 -5.98
CA ALA A 43 -5.93 4.36 -6.32
C ALA A 43 -6.71 5.64 -6.68
N HIS A 44 -6.24 6.82 -6.27
CA HIS A 44 -6.94 8.10 -6.52
C HIS A 44 -6.59 8.73 -7.87
N TRP A 45 -5.53 8.24 -8.54
CA TRP A 45 -5.20 8.72 -9.87
C TRP A 45 -5.66 7.74 -10.96
N ASN A 46 -6.90 7.95 -11.40
CA ASN A 46 -7.58 7.11 -12.39
C ASN A 46 -7.52 7.74 -13.79
N THR A 47 -7.01 6.99 -14.77
CA THR A 47 -6.88 7.44 -16.17
C THR A 47 -7.29 6.33 -17.15
N SER A 48 -7.52 6.67 -18.42
CA SER A 48 -7.88 5.69 -19.47
C SER A 48 -6.69 4.84 -19.93
N TYR A 49 -5.48 5.39 -19.86
CA TYR A 49 -4.21 4.75 -20.23
C TYR A 49 -3.21 4.94 -19.09
N PRO A 50 -2.23 4.03 -18.89
CA PRO A 50 -1.15 4.27 -17.94
C PRO A 50 -0.55 5.66 -18.15
N SER A 51 -0.47 6.45 -17.08
CA SER A 51 0.05 7.81 -17.09
C SER A 51 1.10 7.97 -16.00
N VAL A 52 2.20 8.65 -16.32
CA VAL A 52 3.29 8.93 -15.37
C VAL A 52 3.48 10.43 -15.19
N THR A 53 3.75 10.86 -13.96
CA THR A 53 4.04 12.28 -13.69
C THR A 53 5.47 12.61 -14.11
N THR A 54 5.65 13.68 -14.89
CA THR A 54 6.97 14.16 -15.36
C THR A 54 7.34 15.54 -14.81
N ALA A 55 6.57 16.08 -13.86
CA ALA A 55 6.92 17.32 -13.17
C ALA A 55 8.26 17.18 -12.42
N THR A 56 9.06 18.23 -12.38
CA THR A 56 10.32 18.27 -11.61
C THR A 56 10.12 18.50 -10.12
N GLN A 57 8.95 19.03 -9.75
CA GLN A 57 8.53 19.28 -8.38
C GLN A 57 7.07 18.86 -8.24
N ASN A 58 6.77 18.07 -7.21
CA ASN A 58 5.40 17.67 -6.91
C ASN A 58 4.66 18.73 -6.11
N THR A 59 3.39 18.94 -6.44
CA THR A 59 2.43 19.66 -5.62
C THR A 59 1.62 18.68 -4.78
N THR A 60 1.11 19.11 -3.63
CA THR A 60 0.18 18.31 -2.81
C THR A 60 -1.24 18.52 -3.31
N ILE A 61 -1.87 17.47 -3.83
CA ILE A 61 -3.29 17.47 -4.21
C ILE A 61 -4.14 17.24 -2.95
N ARG A 62 -5.26 17.97 -2.90
CA ARG A 62 -6.30 17.85 -1.88
C ARG A 62 -7.58 17.33 -2.55
N ASP A 63 -7.58 16.03 -2.83
CA ASP A 63 -8.66 15.27 -3.47
C ASP A 63 -9.76 14.84 -2.48
N PHE A 64 -9.83 15.51 -1.33
CA PHE A 64 -10.78 15.27 -0.25
C PHE A 64 -11.34 16.61 0.28
N TYR A 65 -12.56 16.58 0.80
CA TYR A 65 -13.22 17.77 1.35
C TYR A 65 -13.95 17.47 2.68
N GLY A 66 -14.26 18.53 3.43
CA GLY A 66 -15.07 18.43 4.66
C GLY A 66 -14.30 18.05 5.93
N PHE A 67 -12.97 18.05 5.89
CA PHE A 67 -12.10 17.73 7.02
C PHE A 67 -11.72 18.98 7.86
N PRO A 68 -11.08 18.82 9.03
CA PRO A 68 -10.58 19.93 9.84
C PRO A 68 -9.52 20.77 9.11
N ALA A 69 -9.41 22.06 9.46
CA ALA A 69 -8.49 23.01 8.83
C ALA A 69 -7.02 22.59 8.98
N GLU A 70 -6.68 21.89 10.05
CA GLU A 70 -5.35 21.36 10.36
C GLU A 70 -4.86 20.43 9.25
N LEU A 71 -5.73 19.59 8.71
CA LEU A 71 -5.38 18.68 7.61
C LEU A 71 -5.01 19.46 6.34
N TYR A 72 -5.76 20.53 6.02
CA TYR A 72 -5.51 21.34 4.82
C TYR A 72 -4.20 22.13 4.89
N LYS A 73 -3.63 22.34 6.08
CA LYS A 73 -2.33 22.98 6.28
C LYS A 73 -1.15 22.05 6.00
N LEU A 74 -1.37 20.74 5.96
CA LEU A 74 -0.31 19.79 5.63
C LEU A 74 0.09 19.93 4.16
N GLU A 75 1.40 19.92 3.92
CA GLU A 75 2.00 19.90 2.59
C GLU A 75 3.11 18.86 2.57
N TYR A 76 3.25 18.18 1.44
CA TYR A 76 4.31 17.22 1.18
C TYR A 76 4.85 17.44 -0.23
N LYS A 77 5.92 18.25 -0.31
CA LYS A 77 6.51 18.74 -1.56
C LYS A 77 7.81 18.00 -1.84
N THR A 78 7.73 16.89 -2.55
CA THR A 78 8.92 16.16 -3.00
C THR A 78 9.39 16.65 -4.37
N ARG A 79 10.66 16.39 -4.68
CA ARG A 79 11.13 16.48 -6.07
C ARG A 79 10.46 15.40 -6.91
N GLY A 80 10.19 15.69 -8.17
CA GLY A 80 9.88 14.67 -9.16
C GLY A 80 11.15 14.12 -9.82
N SER A 81 10.99 13.16 -10.73
CA SER A 81 12.09 12.63 -11.54
C SER A 81 11.61 12.36 -12.98
N PRO A 82 11.75 13.36 -13.88
CA PRO A 82 11.39 13.20 -15.29
C PRO A 82 12.17 12.06 -15.98
N GLU A 83 13.40 11.79 -15.52
CA GLU A 83 14.23 10.67 -16.00
C GLU A 83 13.61 9.33 -15.64
N LEU A 84 13.25 9.12 -14.37
CA LEU A 84 12.59 7.90 -13.91
C LEU A 84 11.21 7.74 -14.58
N ALA A 85 10.46 8.83 -14.76
CA ALA A 85 9.17 8.79 -15.43
C ALA A 85 9.28 8.30 -16.88
N ARG A 86 10.28 8.79 -17.63
CA ARG A 86 10.59 8.31 -18.98
C ARG A 86 11.00 6.85 -18.99
N GLN A 87 11.80 6.41 -18.01
CA GLN A 87 12.17 5.01 -17.85
C GLN A 87 10.95 4.11 -17.57
N VAL A 88 10.07 4.49 -16.63
CA VAL A 88 8.82 3.78 -16.35
C VAL A 88 7.96 3.67 -17.60
N LYS A 89 7.84 4.76 -18.36
CA LYS A 89 7.13 4.74 -19.64
C LYS A 89 7.74 3.75 -20.64
N SER A 90 9.05 3.78 -20.83
CA SER A 90 9.75 2.83 -21.72
C SER A 90 9.58 1.38 -21.29
N LEU A 91 9.64 1.10 -19.98
CA LEU A 91 9.42 -0.24 -19.42
C LEU A 91 7.99 -0.74 -19.66
N LEU A 92 6.99 0.11 -19.43
CA LEU A 92 5.59 -0.22 -19.73
C LEU A 92 5.39 -0.48 -21.23
N GLN A 93 5.96 0.36 -22.11
CA GLN A 93 5.87 0.14 -23.55
C GLN A 93 6.52 -1.18 -23.98
N ALA A 94 7.71 -1.50 -23.46
CA ALA A 94 8.37 -2.79 -23.68
C ALA A 94 7.56 -3.98 -23.11
N GLY A 95 6.80 -3.74 -22.04
CA GLY A 95 5.85 -4.69 -21.45
C GLY A 95 4.53 -4.87 -22.22
N GLY A 96 4.37 -4.21 -23.37
CA GLY A 96 3.20 -4.36 -24.25
C GLY A 96 2.09 -3.32 -24.06
N PHE A 97 2.33 -2.26 -23.29
CA PHE A 97 1.38 -1.15 -23.15
C PHE A 97 1.58 -0.16 -24.30
N SER A 98 0.73 -0.23 -25.32
CA SER A 98 0.87 0.55 -26.56
C SER A 98 0.79 2.08 -26.34
N VAL A 99 0.01 2.52 -25.35
CA VAL A 99 -0.14 3.93 -25.00
C VAL A 99 0.22 4.12 -23.54
N VAL A 100 1.20 4.97 -23.28
CA VAL A 100 1.60 5.44 -21.95
C VAL A 100 1.78 6.96 -22.01
N GLN A 101 1.01 7.68 -21.21
CA GLN A 101 0.95 9.13 -21.21
C GLN A 101 1.93 9.73 -20.21
N GLU A 102 2.35 10.96 -20.47
CA GLU A 102 3.12 11.77 -19.54
C GLU A 102 2.24 12.94 -19.10
N ASP A 103 2.17 13.17 -17.78
CA ASP A 103 1.42 14.27 -17.21
C ASP A 103 2.36 15.22 -16.44
N THR A 104 2.29 16.50 -16.76
CA THR A 104 3.11 17.55 -16.15
C THR A 104 2.37 18.36 -15.09
N LYS A 105 1.07 18.12 -14.91
CA LYS A 105 0.15 18.91 -14.08
C LYS A 105 -0.28 18.18 -12.81
N TRP A 106 -0.43 16.85 -12.88
CA TRP A 106 -0.82 16.04 -11.73
C TRP A 106 0.27 16.09 -10.65
N GLY A 107 -0.11 16.48 -9.44
CA GLY A 107 0.70 16.41 -8.22
C GLY A 107 0.53 15.08 -7.50
N LEU A 108 0.89 15.00 -6.21
CA LEU A 108 0.64 13.83 -5.37
C LEU A 108 -0.76 13.88 -4.77
N ASP A 109 -1.62 12.92 -5.09
CA ASP A 109 -2.91 12.68 -4.40
C ASP A 109 -2.73 12.13 -2.98
N HIS A 110 -3.78 12.16 -2.15
CA HIS A 110 -3.65 11.76 -0.75
C HIS A 110 -3.27 10.30 -0.56
N GLY A 111 -3.69 9.41 -1.46
CA GLY A 111 -3.25 8.02 -1.45
C GLY A 111 -1.73 7.92 -1.56
N ALA A 112 -1.07 8.80 -2.30
CA ALA A 112 0.38 8.85 -2.36
C ALA A 112 1.01 9.66 -1.21
N TRP A 113 0.58 10.91 -1.00
CA TRP A 113 1.31 11.81 -0.11
C TRP A 113 1.10 11.50 1.37
N VAL A 114 -0.06 10.97 1.80
CA VAL A 114 -0.32 10.69 3.22
C VAL A 114 0.62 9.61 3.78
N PRO A 115 0.75 8.42 3.14
CA PRO A 115 1.74 7.44 3.57
C PRO A 115 3.17 7.99 3.53
N LEU A 116 3.53 8.69 2.45
CA LEU A 116 4.88 9.23 2.28
C LEU A 116 5.23 10.29 3.31
N TYR A 117 4.28 11.14 3.69
CA TYR A 117 4.45 12.15 4.75
C TYR A 117 4.82 11.50 6.08
N LEU A 118 4.28 10.31 6.38
CA LEU A 118 4.61 9.56 7.60
C LEU A 118 5.91 8.77 7.46
N MET A 119 6.15 8.13 6.31
CA MET A 119 7.32 7.28 6.06
C MET A 119 8.62 8.09 5.89
N TYR A 120 8.54 9.24 5.20
CA TYR A 120 9.67 10.07 4.80
C TYR A 120 9.35 11.57 4.99
N PRO A 121 9.16 12.05 6.22
CA PRO A 121 8.67 13.41 6.50
C PRO A 121 9.54 14.54 5.93
N ASP A 122 10.83 14.27 5.70
CA ASP A 122 11.78 15.25 5.15
C ASP A 122 11.56 15.54 3.65
N ALA A 123 10.69 14.78 2.97
CA ALA A 123 10.37 14.92 1.55
C ALA A 123 11.60 14.90 0.61
N ASP A 124 12.66 14.21 1.01
CA ASP A 124 13.99 14.26 0.39
C ASP A 124 14.25 13.14 -0.63
N ILE A 125 13.24 12.31 -0.91
CA ILE A 125 13.28 11.25 -1.93
C ILE A 125 12.47 11.71 -3.15
N PRO A 126 13.02 11.65 -4.37
CA PRO A 126 12.25 11.90 -5.58
C PRO A 126 11.07 10.94 -5.72
N VAL A 127 9.89 11.47 -6.04
CA VAL A 127 8.67 10.68 -6.22
C VAL A 127 8.05 10.99 -7.58
N ILE A 128 7.64 9.95 -8.30
CA ILE A 128 6.71 10.08 -9.42
C ILE A 128 5.46 9.25 -9.12
N GLN A 129 4.32 9.61 -9.70
CA GLN A 129 3.15 8.74 -9.69
C GLN A 129 3.00 7.95 -10.98
N LEU A 130 2.32 6.81 -10.86
CA LEU A 130 1.76 6.02 -11.95
C LEU A 130 0.27 5.80 -11.69
N SER A 131 -0.55 6.08 -12.69
CA SER A 131 -2.02 5.99 -12.60
C SER A 131 -2.55 4.55 -12.67
N VAL A 132 -3.79 4.38 -12.21
CA VAL A 132 -4.59 3.15 -12.29
C VAL A 132 -5.60 3.26 -13.43
N GLN A 133 -5.96 2.13 -14.05
CA GLN A 133 -6.95 2.07 -15.14
C GLN A 133 -8.21 1.30 -14.68
N PRO A 134 -9.23 1.98 -14.14
CA PRO A 134 -10.40 1.33 -13.52
C PRO A 134 -11.10 0.28 -14.39
N HIS A 135 -11.06 0.45 -15.71
CA HIS A 135 -11.78 -0.40 -16.67
C HIS A 135 -10.98 -1.60 -17.22
N LYS A 136 -9.73 -1.82 -16.79
CA LYS A 136 -8.83 -2.83 -17.41
C LYS A 136 -8.68 -4.14 -16.63
N GLY A 137 -9.21 -4.24 -15.41
CA GLY A 137 -9.20 -5.46 -14.60
C GLY A 137 -7.86 -5.76 -13.93
N GLY A 138 -7.80 -6.82 -13.10
CA GLY A 138 -6.64 -7.11 -12.28
C GLY A 138 -5.38 -7.55 -13.05
N LEU A 139 -5.54 -8.36 -14.10
CA LEU A 139 -4.42 -8.86 -14.90
C LEU A 139 -3.65 -7.71 -15.61
N HIS A 140 -4.35 -6.63 -15.99
CA HIS A 140 -3.72 -5.43 -16.55
C HIS A 140 -2.73 -4.81 -15.55
N HIS A 141 -3.17 -4.60 -14.31
CA HIS A 141 -2.35 -3.99 -13.26
C HIS A 141 -1.20 -4.90 -12.81
N TYR A 142 -1.43 -6.22 -12.74
CA TYR A 142 -0.35 -7.18 -12.53
C TYR A 142 0.73 -7.10 -13.63
N LYS A 143 0.31 -7.01 -14.91
CA LYS A 143 1.24 -6.83 -16.04
C LYS A 143 1.99 -5.49 -15.97
N MET A 144 1.34 -4.41 -15.51
CA MET A 144 2.01 -3.13 -15.27
C MET A 144 3.14 -3.32 -14.26
N GLY A 145 2.83 -3.93 -13.11
CA GLY A 145 3.83 -4.25 -12.08
C GLY A 145 5.00 -5.05 -12.65
N LYS A 146 4.69 -6.13 -13.37
CA LYS A 146 5.70 -7.02 -13.97
C LYS A 146 6.66 -6.27 -14.89
N ALA A 147 6.15 -5.33 -15.69
CA ALA A 147 6.98 -4.51 -16.56
C ALA A 147 7.97 -3.62 -15.79
N LEU A 148 7.64 -3.25 -14.55
CA LEU A 148 8.46 -2.39 -13.67
C LEU A 148 9.42 -3.17 -12.77
N SER A 149 9.45 -4.51 -12.88
CA SER A 149 10.18 -5.37 -11.94
C SER A 149 11.68 -5.03 -11.81
N SER A 150 12.34 -4.60 -12.89
CA SER A 150 13.78 -4.27 -12.90
C SER A 150 14.14 -3.04 -12.06
N LEU A 151 13.20 -2.11 -11.82
CA LEU A 151 13.45 -0.89 -11.05
C LEU A 151 13.88 -1.17 -9.60
N GLN A 152 13.49 -2.34 -9.07
CA GLN A 152 13.87 -2.78 -7.73
C GLN A 152 15.38 -2.95 -7.56
N ASP A 153 16.06 -3.42 -8.61
CA ASP A 153 17.50 -3.67 -8.63
C ASP A 153 18.29 -2.35 -8.76
N GLU A 154 17.62 -1.30 -9.24
CA GLU A 154 18.18 0.05 -9.36
C GLU A 154 18.05 0.86 -8.05
N GLY A 155 17.35 0.32 -7.05
CA GLY A 155 17.10 0.96 -5.75
C GLY A 155 15.86 1.86 -5.74
N VAL A 156 14.94 1.68 -6.70
CA VAL A 156 13.66 2.38 -6.76
C VAL A 156 12.62 1.58 -5.96
N LEU A 157 11.89 2.26 -5.08
CA LEU A 157 10.77 1.66 -4.36
C LEU A 157 9.49 1.79 -5.19
N ILE A 158 8.84 0.66 -5.48
CA ILE A 158 7.47 0.65 -5.99
C ILE A 158 6.54 0.62 -4.77
N MET A 159 5.93 1.77 -4.49
CA MET A 159 4.96 1.94 -3.40
C MET A 159 3.56 1.93 -4.01
N ALA A 160 2.88 0.80 -3.95
CA ALA A 160 1.47 0.73 -4.29
C ALA A 160 0.63 1.18 -3.10
N SER A 161 -0.27 2.13 -3.33
CA SER A 161 -1.12 2.70 -2.31
C SER A 161 -2.59 2.59 -2.69
N GLY A 162 -3.34 1.85 -1.91
CA GLY A 162 -4.76 1.58 -2.11
C GLY A 162 -5.46 1.35 -0.78
N SER A 163 -6.44 0.44 -0.76
CA SER A 163 -7.05 -0.03 0.48
C SER A 163 -7.40 -1.51 0.40
N ALA A 164 -6.98 -2.32 1.37
CA ALA A 164 -7.20 -3.77 1.36
C ALA A 164 -8.71 -4.10 1.40
N THR A 165 -9.47 -3.27 2.10
CA THR A 165 -10.94 -3.24 2.06
C THR A 165 -11.42 -1.80 1.79
N HIS A 166 -12.44 -1.59 0.97
CA HIS A 166 -12.86 -0.24 0.60
C HIS A 166 -14.36 -0.12 0.28
N ASN A 167 -15.19 0.03 1.32
CA ASN A 167 -16.59 0.41 1.14
C ASN A 167 -16.99 1.51 2.12
N LEU A 168 -16.94 2.75 1.63
CA LEU A 168 -17.20 3.95 2.43
C LEU A 168 -18.62 3.99 3.02
N ARG A 169 -19.57 3.20 2.50
CA ARG A 169 -20.94 3.09 3.05
C ARG A 169 -20.99 2.47 4.45
N TYR A 170 -19.96 1.72 4.84
CA TYR A 170 -19.87 1.02 6.13
C TYR A 170 -18.89 1.67 7.10
N ILE A 171 -18.34 2.84 6.74
CA ILE A 171 -17.44 3.54 7.65
C ILE A 171 -18.24 4.19 8.77
N SER A 172 -17.82 3.94 10.01
CA SER A 172 -18.43 4.50 11.20
C SER A 172 -17.40 4.69 12.33
N SER A 173 -17.86 5.26 13.46
CA SER A 173 -17.09 5.27 14.71
C SER A 173 -17.18 3.97 15.50
N SER A 174 -17.95 2.99 15.01
CA SER A 174 -18.09 1.70 15.67
C SER A 174 -16.74 0.97 15.69
N SER A 175 -16.51 0.21 16.75
CA SER A 175 -15.42 -0.77 16.80
C SER A 175 -15.78 -2.08 16.11
N GLU A 176 -17.06 -2.29 15.78
CA GLU A 176 -17.52 -3.53 15.15
C GLU A 176 -17.32 -3.47 13.64
N THR A 177 -16.39 -4.29 13.16
CA THR A 177 -16.21 -4.57 11.74
C THR A 177 -17.14 -5.70 11.32
N PRO A 178 -18.05 -5.50 10.35
CA PRO A 178 -18.87 -6.58 9.85
C PRO A 178 -18.02 -7.75 9.33
N SER A 179 -18.43 -8.99 9.61
CA SER A 179 -17.59 -10.18 9.39
C SER A 179 -17.10 -10.34 7.95
N TRP A 180 -17.87 -9.89 6.96
CA TRP A 180 -17.47 -9.98 5.56
C TRP A 180 -16.24 -9.15 5.21
N PHE A 181 -15.91 -8.10 5.98
CA PHE A 181 -14.66 -7.36 5.81
C PHE A 181 -13.47 -8.17 6.35
N SER A 182 -13.58 -8.76 7.54
CA SER A 182 -12.53 -9.61 8.09
C SER A 182 -12.34 -10.89 7.27
N GLU A 183 -13.42 -11.53 6.82
CA GLU A 183 -13.35 -12.69 5.92
C GLU A 183 -12.57 -12.38 4.63
N PHE A 184 -12.76 -11.19 4.05
CA PHE A 184 -12.01 -10.76 2.87
C PHE A 184 -10.54 -10.47 3.21
N ASP A 185 -10.26 -9.76 4.31
CA ASP A 185 -8.89 -9.43 4.73
C ASP A 185 -8.08 -10.71 5.06
N ASP A 186 -8.71 -11.65 5.75
CA ASP A 186 -8.13 -12.96 6.08
C ASP A 186 -7.85 -13.77 4.82
N TRP A 187 -8.82 -13.83 3.88
CA TRP A 187 -8.60 -14.46 2.57
C TRP A 187 -7.45 -13.79 1.81
N LEU A 188 -7.38 -12.44 1.81
CA LEU A 188 -6.34 -11.70 1.10
C LEU A 188 -4.97 -12.02 1.68
N ASN A 189 -4.83 -11.98 3.01
CA ASN A 189 -3.61 -12.31 3.70
C ASN A 189 -3.16 -13.75 3.40
N ASP A 190 -4.09 -14.72 3.52
CA ASP A 190 -3.81 -16.12 3.23
C ASP A 190 -3.41 -16.34 1.76
N ALA A 191 -4.17 -15.77 0.81
CA ALA A 191 -3.91 -15.91 -0.62
C ALA A 191 -2.53 -15.35 -0.99
N LEU A 192 -2.19 -14.18 -0.47
CA LEU A 192 -0.89 -13.56 -0.70
C LEU A 192 0.26 -14.35 -0.08
N CYS A 193 0.15 -14.73 1.19
CA CYS A 193 1.24 -15.42 1.90
C CYS A 193 1.48 -16.85 1.38
N ASN A 194 0.45 -17.50 0.85
CA ASN A 194 0.55 -18.84 0.25
C ASN A 194 0.75 -18.83 -1.27
N GLY A 195 1.01 -17.66 -1.87
CA GLY A 195 1.33 -17.56 -3.31
C GLY A 195 0.16 -17.86 -4.25
N ARG A 196 -1.09 -17.75 -3.79
CA ARG A 196 -2.31 -17.94 -4.59
C ARG A 196 -2.60 -16.71 -5.45
N PHE A 197 -1.61 -16.25 -6.20
CA PHE A 197 -1.62 -14.96 -6.89
C PHE A 197 -2.64 -14.87 -8.01
N GLU A 198 -2.93 -15.96 -8.71
CA GLU A 198 -3.99 -16.02 -9.71
C GLU A 198 -5.35 -15.69 -9.08
N GLU A 199 -5.62 -16.17 -7.86
CA GLU A 199 -6.86 -15.85 -7.15
C GLU A 199 -6.93 -14.37 -6.76
N VAL A 200 -5.81 -13.78 -6.36
CA VAL A 200 -5.71 -12.35 -6.02
C VAL A 200 -5.86 -11.47 -7.26
N ILE A 201 -5.29 -11.88 -8.40
CA ILE A 201 -5.46 -11.18 -9.68
C ILE A 201 -6.94 -11.18 -10.13
N GLU A 202 -7.65 -12.27 -9.86
CA GLU A 202 -9.09 -12.43 -10.15
C GLU A 202 -9.94 -12.30 -8.87
N PHE A 203 -9.59 -11.41 -7.93
CA PHE A 203 -10.23 -11.35 -6.61
C PHE A 203 -11.76 -11.23 -6.64
N GLU A 204 -12.34 -10.58 -7.65
CA GLU A 204 -13.79 -10.46 -7.80
C GLU A 204 -14.50 -11.82 -7.93
N LYS A 205 -13.78 -12.85 -8.39
CA LYS A 205 -14.27 -14.22 -8.56
C LYS A 205 -14.02 -15.09 -7.33
N TYR A 206 -12.87 -14.94 -6.67
CA TYR A 206 -12.43 -15.86 -5.62
C TYR A 206 -12.60 -15.32 -4.20
N ALA A 207 -12.55 -13.99 -4.01
CA ALA A 207 -12.59 -13.41 -2.68
C ALA A 207 -14.02 -13.47 -2.10
N PRO A 208 -14.16 -13.83 -0.81
CA PRO A 208 -15.46 -13.81 -0.15
C PRO A 208 -15.97 -12.38 -0.11
N ASN A 209 -17.24 -12.18 -0.45
CA ASN A 209 -17.90 -10.87 -0.36
C ASN A 209 -17.23 -9.73 -1.17
N ALA A 210 -16.46 -10.03 -2.22
CA ALA A 210 -15.68 -9.04 -2.99
C ALA A 210 -16.43 -7.75 -3.30
N LYS A 211 -17.63 -7.84 -3.89
CA LYS A 211 -18.45 -6.65 -4.25
C LYS A 211 -19.02 -5.88 -3.04
N LYS A 212 -19.17 -6.54 -1.89
CA LYS A 212 -19.59 -5.87 -0.65
C LYS A 212 -18.42 -5.12 -0.02
N VAL A 213 -17.21 -5.66 -0.13
CA VAL A 213 -15.99 -5.06 0.43
C VAL A 213 -15.41 -3.99 -0.49
N HIS A 214 -15.56 -4.17 -1.80
CA HIS A 214 -15.13 -3.28 -2.88
C HIS A 214 -16.28 -3.10 -3.86
N PRO A 215 -17.14 -2.07 -3.69
CA PRO A 215 -18.19 -1.74 -4.66
C PRO A 215 -17.64 -1.38 -6.04
N SER A 216 -16.39 -0.93 -6.08
CA SER A 216 -15.58 -0.68 -7.25
C SER A 216 -14.12 -1.10 -6.97
N PRO A 217 -13.37 -1.58 -7.98
CA PRO A 217 -12.11 -2.30 -7.75
C PRO A 217 -10.86 -1.42 -7.72
N GLU A 218 -10.96 -0.11 -8.00
CA GLU A 218 -9.81 0.77 -8.20
C GLU A 218 -8.88 0.87 -6.97
N HIS A 219 -9.43 0.78 -5.76
CA HIS A 219 -8.63 0.78 -4.52
C HIS A 219 -7.87 -0.53 -4.28
N PHE A 220 -8.23 -1.60 -4.97
CA PHE A 220 -7.53 -2.89 -4.90
C PHE A 220 -6.41 -3.00 -5.95
N TYR A 221 -6.55 -2.37 -7.11
CA TYR A 221 -5.61 -2.51 -8.23
C TYR A 221 -4.13 -2.15 -7.94
N PRO A 222 -3.80 -1.14 -7.09
CA PRO A 222 -2.41 -0.90 -6.72
C PRO A 222 -1.71 -2.15 -6.15
N LEU A 223 -2.41 -2.95 -5.35
CA LEU A 223 -1.88 -4.20 -4.77
C LEU A 223 -1.34 -5.13 -5.86
N LEU A 224 -2.07 -5.23 -6.96
CA LEU A 224 -1.70 -6.08 -8.10
C LEU A 224 -0.46 -5.54 -8.83
N VAL A 225 -0.24 -4.23 -8.83
CA VAL A 225 0.99 -3.63 -9.38
C VAL A 225 2.19 -3.97 -8.51
N ALA A 226 2.09 -3.86 -7.17
CA ALA A 226 3.18 -4.29 -6.27
C ALA A 226 3.46 -5.79 -6.39
N LEU A 227 2.41 -6.62 -6.44
CA LEU A 227 2.53 -8.06 -6.64
C LEU A 227 3.22 -8.40 -7.97
N GLY A 228 2.80 -7.77 -9.07
CA GLY A 228 3.40 -7.96 -10.38
C GLY A 228 4.88 -7.54 -10.42
N ALA A 229 5.21 -6.43 -9.77
CA ALA A 229 6.58 -5.95 -9.68
C ALA A 229 7.48 -6.98 -9.01
N ALA A 230 7.03 -7.62 -7.94
CA ALA A 230 7.84 -8.62 -7.25
C ALA A 230 8.21 -9.85 -8.11
N GLY A 231 7.50 -10.10 -9.21
CA GLY A 231 7.87 -11.11 -10.19
C GLY A 231 7.59 -12.55 -9.74
N LYS A 232 8.09 -13.53 -10.50
CA LYS A 232 7.65 -14.94 -10.40
C LYS A 232 7.95 -15.64 -9.07
N ASN A 233 8.95 -15.18 -8.32
CA ASN A 233 9.35 -15.76 -7.04
C ASN A 233 8.90 -14.87 -5.86
N ALA A 234 7.91 -14.00 -6.08
CA ALA A 234 7.38 -13.14 -5.04
C ALA A 234 6.93 -13.96 -3.84
N LYS A 235 7.30 -13.48 -2.66
CA LYS A 235 6.74 -13.96 -1.39
C LYS A 235 6.09 -12.76 -0.75
N ALA A 236 4.81 -12.84 -0.42
CA ALA A 236 4.19 -11.78 0.32
C ALA A 236 4.41 -12.00 1.82
N GLN A 237 4.54 -10.89 2.54
CA GLN A 237 4.49 -10.86 3.99
C GLN A 237 3.59 -9.70 4.41
N ARG A 238 2.62 -9.97 5.27
CA ARG A 238 1.89 -8.91 5.97
C ARG A 238 2.82 -8.26 6.98
N ILE A 239 3.13 -6.99 6.76
CA ILE A 239 4.05 -6.20 7.60
C ILE A 239 3.33 -5.29 8.57
N HIS A 240 2.02 -5.09 8.38
CA HIS A 240 1.13 -4.41 9.33
C HIS A 240 -0.29 -4.94 9.19
N ALA A 241 -1.01 -5.00 10.30
CA ALA A 241 -2.43 -5.34 10.34
C ALA A 241 -3.11 -4.52 11.44
N SER A 242 -4.11 -3.73 11.07
CA SER A 242 -5.01 -3.06 12.01
C SER A 242 -6.28 -2.66 11.26
N TRP A 243 -7.30 -2.23 12.00
CA TRP A 243 -8.54 -1.71 11.43
C TRP A 243 -8.69 -0.21 11.73
N ALA A 244 -9.30 0.51 10.81
CA ALA A 244 -9.73 1.89 10.99
C ALA A 244 -11.20 2.03 10.59
N HIS A 245 -11.92 2.82 11.38
CA HIS A 245 -13.30 3.23 11.12
C HIS A 245 -14.25 2.08 10.68
N SER A 246 -14.28 0.98 11.44
CA SER A 246 -15.13 -0.21 11.27
C SER A 246 -15.03 -0.99 9.95
N ALA A 247 -14.35 -0.51 8.90
CA ALA A 247 -14.43 -1.13 7.59
C ALA A 247 -13.15 -1.02 6.75
N LEU A 248 -12.18 -0.22 7.19
CA LEU A 248 -10.90 -0.07 6.49
C LEU A 248 -9.85 -0.95 7.16
N SER A 249 -9.48 -2.03 6.48
CA SER A 249 -8.27 -2.76 6.79
C SER A 249 -7.09 -1.85 6.43
N MET A 250 -6.21 -1.66 7.40
CA MET A 250 -4.95 -0.94 7.23
C MET A 250 -3.81 -1.90 6.86
N ALA A 251 -4.12 -3.11 6.37
CA ALA A 251 -3.10 -4.11 6.04
C ALA A 251 -2.07 -3.56 5.06
N CYS A 252 -0.80 -3.82 5.35
CA CYS A 252 0.33 -3.49 4.49
C CYS A 252 1.12 -4.76 4.19
N PHE A 253 1.66 -4.86 2.97
CA PHE A 253 2.40 -6.04 2.51
C PHE A 253 3.74 -5.66 1.88
N SER A 254 4.75 -6.50 2.09
CA SER A 254 6.00 -6.51 1.31
C SER A 254 6.05 -7.76 0.44
N PHE A 255 6.52 -7.65 -0.81
CA PHE A 255 6.39 -8.73 -1.82
C PHE A 255 7.70 -9.44 -2.20
N LYS A 256 8.81 -9.18 -1.51
CA LYS A 256 10.04 -9.97 -1.59
C LYS A 256 10.80 -9.90 -0.26
N PRO A 257 10.19 -10.21 0.90
CA PRO A 257 10.67 -9.82 2.23
C PRO A 257 12.13 -10.21 2.45
N THR A 258 13.03 -9.32 2.04
CA THR A 258 14.42 -9.24 2.47
C THR A 258 14.43 -8.56 3.85
N LEU A 259 13.34 -7.84 4.15
CA LEU A 259 13.07 -7.05 5.35
C LEU A 259 13.11 -7.84 6.68
N LEU A 260 13.06 -9.19 6.66
CA LEU A 260 13.00 -9.99 7.89
C LEU A 260 14.26 -10.79 8.25
N GLN A 261 15.25 -10.94 7.36
CA GLN A 261 16.41 -11.78 7.70
C GLN A 261 17.30 -11.15 8.80
N LYS A 262 17.34 -9.82 8.92
CA LYS A 262 18.21 -9.13 9.89
C LYS A 262 17.66 -8.99 11.31
N THR A 263 16.35 -9.15 11.53
CA THR A 263 15.78 -9.02 12.88
C THR A 263 16.02 -10.27 13.72
N ILE A 264 16.09 -11.44 13.06
CA ILE A 264 16.39 -12.72 13.73
C ILE A 264 17.89 -12.78 14.09
N GLU A 265 18.79 -12.39 13.17
CA GLU A 265 20.24 -12.47 13.40
C GLU A 265 20.76 -11.51 14.49
N ASN A 266 20.07 -10.39 14.75
CA ASN A 266 20.50 -9.42 15.76
C ASN A 266 19.94 -9.68 17.18
N GLN A 267 19.05 -10.67 17.36
CA GLN A 267 18.55 -11.03 18.70
C GLN A 267 19.29 -12.22 19.32
N ASP A 268 19.93 -13.07 18.52
CA ASP A 268 20.60 -14.30 18.99
C ASP A 268 22.11 -14.12 19.32
N GLY A 269 22.63 -12.89 19.29
CA GLY A 269 24.04 -12.58 19.49
C GLY A 269 24.58 -12.67 20.93
N VAL A 270 23.77 -13.11 21.92
CA VAL A 270 24.21 -13.27 23.32
C VAL A 270 23.65 -14.55 23.95
N ALA A 271 24.22 -15.71 23.61
CA ALA A 271 24.42 -16.82 24.55
C ALA A 271 25.32 -17.92 23.97
N ASN A 272 26.21 -18.41 24.82
CA ASN A 272 27.32 -19.33 24.57
C ASN A 272 26.91 -20.80 24.28
N THR A 273 27.75 -21.47 23.48
CA THR A 273 28.20 -22.89 23.51
C THR A 273 27.29 -23.99 24.10
N LEU A 274 26.94 -25.01 23.29
CA LEU A 274 27.40 -26.43 23.42
C LEU A 274 26.70 -27.40 22.42
N SER A 275 27.53 -28.28 21.84
CA SER A 275 27.33 -29.63 21.25
C SER A 275 26.14 -30.03 20.36
N SER A 276 26.52 -30.63 19.23
CA SER A 276 25.85 -31.56 18.31
C SER A 276 24.75 -32.49 18.86
N SER A 277 23.63 -32.65 18.15
CA SER A 277 23.39 -33.72 17.15
C SER A 277 21.99 -33.66 16.52
N SER A 278 21.89 -34.24 15.31
CA SER A 278 20.73 -34.89 14.65
C SER A 278 19.46 -34.10 14.29
N TYR A 279 19.31 -33.95 12.97
CA TYR A 279 18.10 -33.92 12.13
C TYR A 279 16.78 -34.36 12.77
N GLU A 280 15.74 -33.53 12.60
CA GLU A 280 14.43 -33.90 12.01
C GLU A 280 13.57 -32.65 11.75
N SER A 281 12.98 -32.54 10.55
CA SER A 281 11.91 -31.58 10.16
C SER A 281 10.55 -32.13 10.59
N PRO A 282 9.55 -31.30 10.97
CA PRO A 282 8.59 -30.83 9.95
C PRO A 282 7.90 -29.46 10.19
N ALA A 283 7.36 -28.93 9.08
CA ALA A 283 6.20 -28.02 8.94
C ALA A 283 6.13 -26.72 9.77
N SER A 284 6.49 -25.59 9.14
CA SER A 284 6.25 -24.25 9.68
C SER A 284 4.94 -23.65 9.17
N GLY A 285 3.90 -23.66 10.01
CA GLY A 285 2.77 -22.73 9.90
C GLY A 285 3.18 -21.33 10.34
N CYS A 286 2.67 -20.30 9.66
CA CYS A 286 2.91 -18.90 10.02
C CYS A 286 2.43 -18.62 11.44
N ARG A 287 3.34 -18.14 12.30
CA ARG A 287 3.00 -17.64 13.65
C ARG A 287 2.48 -16.22 13.55
N ASP A 288 1.30 -16.01 14.10
CA ASP A 288 0.68 -14.71 14.31
C ASP A 288 1.27 -14.10 15.60
N ASN A 289 1.83 -12.89 15.50
CA ASN A 289 2.30 -12.12 16.66
C ASN A 289 1.42 -10.86 16.77
N SER A 290 0.20 -11.04 17.26
CA SER A 290 -0.66 -9.94 17.70
C SER A 290 -0.48 -9.75 19.21
N ILE A 291 -0.10 -8.54 19.62
CA ILE A 291 -0.08 -8.12 21.03
C ILE A 291 -1.38 -7.35 21.25
N ASP A 292 -2.26 -7.91 22.09
CA ASP A 292 -3.47 -7.24 22.57
C ASP A 292 -3.11 -6.07 23.49
N GLY A 293 -3.63 -4.88 23.18
CA GLY A 293 -3.42 -3.66 23.93
C GLY A 293 -4.76 -2.99 24.29
N ASP A 294 -5.05 -3.00 25.60
CA ASP A 294 -6.25 -2.51 26.26
C ASP A 294 -6.55 -1.01 26.01
N LEU A 295 -7.83 -0.70 25.78
CA LEU A 295 -8.37 0.62 25.40
C LEU A 295 -8.74 1.45 26.63
N ARG A 296 -8.25 2.70 26.71
CA ARG A 296 -8.92 3.76 27.50
C ARG A 296 -8.98 5.13 26.79
N ARG A 297 -10.23 5.46 26.40
CA ARG A 297 -10.91 6.77 26.28
C ARG A 297 -10.06 8.05 26.14
N ARG A 298 -10.37 8.84 25.09
CA ARG A 298 -10.91 10.23 25.19
C ARG A 298 -11.31 10.81 23.81
N GLY A 299 -12.48 11.47 23.78
CA GLY A 299 -12.74 12.68 22.97
C GLY A 299 -13.25 12.54 21.54
N SER A 300 -14.57 12.57 21.36
CA SER A 300 -15.28 12.56 20.07
C SER A 300 -15.08 13.83 19.24
N PHE A 301 -14.62 13.68 17.99
CA PHE A 301 -14.72 14.73 16.93
C PHE A 301 -15.41 14.22 15.65
N LEU A 302 -15.92 12.98 15.64
CA LEU A 302 -16.28 12.25 14.42
C LEU A 302 -17.70 12.49 13.88
N GLY A 303 -18.52 13.32 14.54
CA GLY A 303 -19.89 13.62 14.10
C GLY A 303 -20.00 14.26 12.71
N ARG A 304 -18.87 14.66 12.08
CA ARG A 304 -18.83 15.27 10.74
C ARG A 304 -18.33 14.33 9.63
N PHE A 305 -17.83 13.13 9.96
CA PHE A 305 -17.25 12.19 8.98
C PHE A 305 -18.32 11.55 8.07
N ILE A 306 -19.47 11.18 8.63
CA ILE A 306 -20.47 10.32 7.96
C ILE A 306 -21.26 11.03 6.85
N GLY A 307 -21.35 12.37 6.89
CA GLY A 307 -22.24 13.11 5.99
C GLY A 307 -21.67 13.52 4.62
N ARG A 308 -20.36 13.41 4.36
CA ARG A 308 -19.74 14.17 3.25
C ARG A 308 -18.78 13.42 2.33
N VAL A 309 -18.29 12.23 2.63
CA VAL A 309 -17.40 11.49 1.70
C VAL A 309 -18.18 10.86 0.52
N MET A 310 -19.51 10.71 0.63
CA MET A 310 -20.34 10.06 -0.40
C MET A 310 -20.48 10.84 -1.72
N ASN A 311 -20.00 12.10 -1.81
CA ASN A 311 -20.17 12.93 -3.02
C ASN A 311 -18.90 13.00 -3.90
N VAL A 312 -17.80 12.30 -3.59
CA VAL A 312 -16.54 12.34 -4.38
C VAL A 312 -16.57 11.38 -5.59
N HIS A 313 -17.53 10.44 -5.66
CA HIS A 313 -17.56 9.39 -6.70
C HIS A 313 -18.86 9.38 -7.52
N ARG A 314 -19.39 10.56 -7.86
CA ARG A 314 -20.37 10.70 -8.94
C ARG A 314 -19.79 11.49 -10.09
#